data_AF-A0A383ECT3-F1
#
_entry.id   AF-A0A383ECT3-F1
#
_cell.length_a   1.000
_cell.length_b   1.000
_cell.length_c   1.000
_cell.angle_alpha   90.00
_cell.angle_beta   90.00
_cell.angle_gamma   90.00
#
_symmetry.space_group_name_H-M   'P 1'
#
loop_
_entity.id
_entity.type
_entity.pdbx_description
1 polymer ?
#
loop_
_entity_poly.entity_id
_entity_poly.type
_entity_poly.pdbx_seq_one_letter_code
_entity_poly.pdbx_strand_id
1 'polypeptide(L)'
;KLKWSKEIIEELDLKKSFFPEVRPTGSKLNYVKDDASRQTGLSTDCIVGVGGHDHPLSALITGAIKYGVMSNSIELLSVCLQE
;
A
#
# COMPACT_ATOMS: atom_id res chain seq x y z
N LYS A 1 -3.74 8.67 13.17
CA LYS A 1 -4.54 8.92 11.94
C LYS A 1 -3.61 8.74 10.74
N LEU A 2 -4.01 7.99 9.70
CA LEU A 2 -3.22 7.83 8.48
C LEU A 2 -3.26 9.11 7.64
N LYS A 3 -2.29 10.00 7.85
CA LYS A 3 -2.11 11.26 7.11
C LYS A 3 -0.63 11.57 6.99
N TRP A 4 -0.24 12.24 5.91
CA TRP A 4 1.10 12.81 5.79
C TRP A 4 1.38 13.80 6.93
N SER A 5 2.60 13.74 7.46
CA SER A 5 3.08 14.70 8.46
C SER A 5 3.25 16.06 7.79
N LYS A 6 2.49 17.07 8.24
CA LYS A 6 2.59 18.43 7.72
C LYS A 6 3.92 19.07 8.12
N GLU A 7 4.30 18.88 9.39
CA GLU A 7 5.53 19.41 9.96
C GLU A 7 6.76 18.99 9.14
N ILE A 8 6.88 17.69 8.80
CA ILE A 8 8.00 17.20 7.99
C ILE A 8 7.96 17.75 6.56
N ILE A 9 6.77 17.87 5.97
CA ILE A 9 6.61 18.41 4.60
C ILE A 9 7.03 19.89 4.56
N GLU A 10 6.62 20.67 5.57
CA GLU A 10 6.92 22.09 5.70
C GLU A 10 8.42 22.32 5.99
N GLU A 11 9.02 21.54 6.89
CA GLU A 11 10.45 21.63 7.24
C GLU A 11 11.36 21.35 6.02
N LEU A 12 10.94 20.45 5.14
CA LEU A 12 11.68 20.11 3.91
C LEU A 12 11.33 20.98 2.70
N ASP A 13 10.50 22.01 2.87
CA ASP A 13 9.98 22.90 1.80
C ASP A 13 9.38 22.12 0.61
N LEU A 14 8.65 21.03 0.91
CA LEU A 14 8.04 20.19 -0.11
C LEU A 14 6.59 20.61 -0.39
N LYS A 15 6.18 20.51 -1.65
CA LYS A 15 4.78 20.73 -2.03
C LYS A 15 3.93 19.53 -1.60
N LYS A 16 2.89 19.78 -0.80
CA LYS A 16 1.91 18.76 -0.42
C LYS A 16 1.31 18.00 -1.62
N SER A 17 1.20 18.65 -2.79
CA SER A 17 0.68 18.05 -4.02
C SER A 17 1.53 16.92 -4.59
N PHE A 18 2.78 16.77 -4.13
CA PHE A 18 3.63 15.63 -4.52
C PHE A 18 3.20 14.32 -3.87
N PHE A 19 2.47 14.42 -2.75
CA PHE A 19 2.09 13.27 -1.97
C PHE A 19 0.68 12.81 -2.34
N PRO A 20 0.48 11.52 -2.63
CA PRO A 20 -0.84 11.00 -2.96
C PRO A 20 -1.77 11.05 -1.75
N GLU A 21 -3.08 11.02 -2.00
CA GLU A 21 -4.06 10.83 -0.93
C GLU A 21 -3.85 9.48 -0.25
N VAL A 22 -3.74 9.48 1.08
CA VAL A 22 -3.60 8.25 1.87
C VAL A 22 -4.95 7.54 1.93
N ARG A 23 -5.01 6.30 1.46
CA ARG A 23 -6.21 5.46 1.45
C ARG A 23 -5.93 4.10 2.10
N PRO A 24 -6.94 3.45 2.73
CA PRO A 24 -6.77 2.12 3.31
C PRO A 24 -6.46 1.05 2.26
N THR A 25 -5.55 0.13 2.57
CA THR A 25 -5.31 -1.08 1.77
C THR A 25 -6.59 -1.87 1.57
N GLY A 26 -6.81 -2.40 0.37
CA GLY A 26 -8.00 -3.18 0.01
C GLY A 26 -9.25 -2.35 -0.31
N SER A 27 -9.21 -1.02 -0.10
CA SER A 27 -10.31 -0.15 -0.54
C SER A 27 -10.33 0.01 -2.07
N LYS A 28 -11.51 0.23 -2.63
CA LYS A 28 -11.67 0.52 -4.07
C LYS A 28 -11.01 1.87 -4.39
N LEU A 29 -10.05 1.86 -5.32
CA LEU A 29 -9.45 3.08 -5.87
C LEU A 29 -10.30 3.60 -7.04
N ASN A 30 -10.49 2.77 -8.07
CA ASN A 30 -11.32 3.09 -9.23
C ASN A 30 -11.59 1.84 -10.08
N TYR A 31 -12.07 2.03 -11.31
CA TYR A 31 -12.10 1.01 -12.37
C TYR A 31 -10.89 1.13 -13.30
N VAL A 32 -10.61 0.04 -14.03
CA VAL A 32 -9.62 0.05 -15.12
C VAL A 32 -10.09 1.02 -16.21
N LYS A 33 -9.20 1.90 -16.65
CA LYS A 33 -9.46 2.87 -17.72
C LYS A 33 -9.39 2.22 -19.10
N ASP A 34 -10.03 2.83 -20.10
CA ASP A 34 -10.07 2.30 -21.48
C ASP A 34 -8.69 2.06 -22.09
N ASP A 35 -7.73 2.96 -21.85
CA ASP A 35 -6.35 2.84 -22.32
C ASP A 35 -5.63 1.66 -21.67
N ALA A 36 -5.76 1.51 -20.35
CA ALA A 36 -5.21 0.38 -19.61
C ALA A 36 -5.90 -0.94 -20.00
N SER A 37 -7.21 -0.93 -20.24
CA SER A 37 -7.99 -2.08 -20.72
C SER A 37 -7.44 -2.58 -22.06
N ARG A 38 -7.22 -1.68 -23.04
CA ARG A 38 -6.63 -2.04 -24.34
C ARG A 38 -5.23 -2.62 -24.23
N GLN A 39 -4.43 -2.16 -23.27
CA GLN A 39 -3.05 -2.62 -23.07
C GLN A 39 -2.95 -3.94 -22.30
N THR A 40 -3.89 -4.21 -21.41
CA THR A 40 -3.83 -5.34 -20.46
C THR A 40 -4.82 -6.45 -20.77
N GLY A 41 -5.86 -6.19 -21.57
CA GLY A 41 -6.98 -7.10 -21.83
C GLY A 41 -8.00 -7.18 -20.69
N LEU A 42 -7.83 -6.41 -19.60
CA LEU A 42 -8.77 -6.38 -18.49
C LEU A 42 -10.04 -5.60 -18.87
N SER A 43 -11.20 -6.06 -18.40
CA SER A 43 -12.47 -5.33 -18.57
C SER A 43 -12.43 -3.96 -17.89
N THR A 44 -13.09 -2.97 -18.47
CA THR A 44 -13.33 -1.66 -17.83
C THR A 44 -14.21 -1.77 -16.58
N ASP A 45 -14.94 -2.87 -16.39
CA ASP A 45 -15.67 -3.15 -15.15
C ASP A 45 -14.76 -3.69 -14.03
N CYS A 46 -13.49 -3.99 -14.33
CA CYS A 46 -12.52 -4.47 -13.36
C CYS A 46 -12.20 -3.38 -12.32
N ILE A 47 -12.31 -3.74 -11.03
CA ILE A 47 -12.01 -2.84 -9.93
C ILE A 47 -10.50 -2.84 -9.66
N VAL A 48 -9.92 -1.65 -9.63
CA VAL A 48 -8.58 -1.39 -9.12
C VAL A 48 -8.67 -1.09 -7.62
N GLY A 49 -8.07 -1.96 -6.81
CA GLY A 49 -7.95 -1.77 -5.36
C GLY A 49 -6.67 -1.04 -4.97
N VAL A 50 -6.68 -0.36 -3.82
CA VAL A 50 -5.48 0.16 -3.18
C VAL A 50 -4.64 -1.01 -2.69
N GLY A 51 -3.46 -1.20 -3.27
CA GLY A 51 -2.51 -2.22 -2.84
C GLY A 51 -1.91 -1.92 -1.46
N GLY A 52 -1.17 -2.88 -0.93
CA GLY A 52 -0.36 -2.73 0.27
C GLY A 52 1.12 -2.88 -0.05
N HIS A 53 1.98 -2.51 0.90
CA HIS A 53 3.39 -2.87 0.81
C HIS A 53 3.55 -4.38 0.99
N ASP A 54 4.55 -4.93 0.33
CA ASP A 54 4.91 -6.36 0.35
C ASP A 54 4.96 -6.97 1.75
N HIS A 55 5.60 -6.29 2.69
CA HIS A 55 5.84 -6.76 4.04
C HIS A 55 4.54 -6.89 4.89
N PRO A 56 3.71 -5.85 5.03
CA PRO A 56 2.39 -5.99 5.64
C PRO A 56 1.47 -7.01 4.93
N LEU A 57 1.52 -7.11 3.60
CA LEU A 57 0.74 -8.10 2.87
C LEU A 57 1.24 -9.54 3.08
N SER A 58 2.55 -9.72 3.25
CA SER A 58 3.13 -11.01 3.64
C SER A 58 2.68 -11.42 5.04
N ALA A 59 2.70 -10.49 6.00
CA ALA A 59 2.15 -10.71 7.33
C ALA A 59 0.66 -11.09 7.29
N LEU A 60 -0.13 -10.41 6.44
CA LEU A 60 -1.54 -10.73 6.20
C LEU A 60 -1.73 -12.17 5.70
N ILE A 61 -0.99 -12.59 4.68
CA ILE A 61 -1.13 -13.93 4.07
C ILE A 61 -0.63 -15.03 5.02
N THR A 62 0.41 -14.76 5.81
CA THR A 62 0.96 -15.70 6.80
C THR A 62 0.15 -15.75 8.10
N GLY A 63 -0.86 -14.90 8.25
CA GLY A 63 -1.69 -14.83 9.45
C GLY A 63 -1.03 -14.10 10.64
N ALA A 64 0.10 -13.45 10.42
CA ALA A 64 0.83 -12.64 11.41
C ALA A 64 0.20 -11.24 11.57
N ILE A 65 -1.11 -11.19 11.80
CA ILE A 65 -1.93 -9.97 11.97
C ILE A 65 -2.57 -9.89 13.37
N LYS A 66 -2.02 -10.66 14.30
CA LYS A 66 -2.45 -10.71 15.70
C LYS A 66 -1.32 -10.18 16.55
N TYR A 67 -1.68 -9.41 17.58
CA TYR A 67 -0.73 -8.92 18.54
C TYR A 67 0.13 -10.05 19.12
N GLY A 68 1.45 -9.83 19.18
CA GLY A 68 2.41 -10.82 19.66
C GLY A 68 2.79 -11.92 18.65
N VAL A 69 2.24 -11.90 17.44
CA VAL A 69 2.68 -12.78 16.34
C VAL A 69 3.64 -12.02 15.45
N MET A 70 4.80 -12.63 15.16
CA MET A 70 5.85 -12.04 14.32
C MET A 70 5.97 -12.84 13.02
N SER A 71 6.14 -12.12 11.91
CA SER A 71 6.61 -12.70 10.65
C SER A 71 8.10 -12.41 10.49
N ASN A 72 8.87 -13.45 10.14
CA ASN A 72 10.30 -13.36 9.88
C ASN A 72 10.58 -13.89 8.48
N SER A 73 11.05 -13.01 7.60
CA SER A 73 11.52 -13.37 6.25
C SER A 73 13.04 -13.46 6.28
N ILE A 74 13.57 -14.68 6.13
CA ILE A 74 15.02 -14.93 6.12
C ILE A 74 15.50 -14.94 4.67
N GLU A 75 15.96 -13.79 4.22
CA GLU A 75 16.61 -13.61 2.93
C GLU A 75 18.03 -13.03 3.15
N LEU A 76 18.68 -12.52 2.10
CA LEU A 76 20.00 -11.89 2.23
C LEU A 76 20.02 -10.70 3.22
N LEU A 77 18.88 -9.99 3.33
CA LEU A 77 18.60 -9.06 4.41
C LEU A 77 17.38 -9.58 5.18
N SER A 78 17.53 -9.78 6.48
CA SER A 78 16.41 -10.21 7.33
C SER A 78 15.53 -9.02 7.72
N VAL A 79 14.21 -9.21 7.67
CA VAL A 79 13.22 -8.23 8.12
C VAL A 79 12.26 -8.92 9.08
N CYS A 80 12.18 -8.39 10.31
CA CYS A 80 11.22 -8.82 11.32
C CYS A 80 10.14 -7.75 11.47
N LEU A 81 8.88 -8.16 11.36
CA LEU A 81 7.73 -7.29 11.61
C LEU A 81 6.96 -7.78 12.82
N GLN A 82 6.65 -6.84 13.71
CA GLN A 82 5.84 -7.04 14.89
C GLN A 82 4.80 -5.93 14.93
N GLU A 83 3.51 -6.30 15.00
CA GLU A 83 2.40 -5.37 15.25
C GLU A 83 2.17 -5.11 16.74
#